data_AF-A0A849BCI6-F1
#
_entry.id   AF-A0A849BCI6-F1
#
_cell.length_a   1.000
_cell.length_b   1.000
_cell.length_c   1.000
_cell.angle_alpha   90.00
_cell.angle_beta   90.00
_cell.angle_gamma   90.00
#
_symmetry.space_group_name_H-M   'P 1'
#
loop_
_entity.id
_entity.type
_entity.pdbx_description
1 polymer ?
#
loop_
_entity_poly.entity_id
_entity_poly.type
_entity_poly.pdbx_seq_one_letter_code
_entity_poly.pdbx_strand_id
1 'polypeptide(L)'
;MKTITYDHTKWKLVPVEPTPEMIVIADRTFATPGSSTRARYGAMLAVAPEAPERQEPASPDERIQALFRSRLTPYGMLIRALRIVAGSSLYEMAVSMDKSPAELSAIEMGRKPATPELASLTAKFFADKGIHGTQAALMVAVEASKGEKG
;
A
#
# COMPACT_ATOMS: atom_id res chain seq x y z
N MET A 1 20.48 -16.20 -10.71
CA MET A 1 19.64 -15.43 -9.75
C MET A 1 19.07 -14.25 -10.54
N LYS A 2 17.75 -14.20 -10.78
CA LYS A 2 17.12 -13.20 -11.67
C LYS A 2 16.52 -12.09 -10.80
N THR A 3 17.05 -10.87 -10.91
CA THR A 3 16.54 -9.71 -10.16
C THR A 3 15.47 -9.03 -11.00
N ILE A 4 14.21 -9.12 -10.57
CA ILE A 4 13.09 -8.41 -11.19
C ILE A 4 12.78 -7.21 -10.29
N THR A 5 12.91 -6.00 -10.82
CA THR A 5 12.54 -4.77 -10.10
C THR A 5 11.16 -4.31 -10.61
N TYR A 6 10.23 -4.13 -9.68
CA TYR A 6 8.84 -3.76 -9.94
C TYR A 6 8.65 -2.24 -9.79
N ASP A 7 7.95 -1.62 -10.74
CA ASP A 7 7.49 -0.22 -10.68
C ASP A 7 5.98 -0.20 -10.39
N HIS A 8 5.56 0.54 -9.37
CA HIS A 8 4.18 0.58 -8.87
C HIS A 8 3.33 1.71 -9.47
N THR A 9 3.89 2.60 -10.30
CA THR A 9 3.14 3.72 -10.90
C THR A 9 3.05 3.66 -12.42
N LYS A 10 3.80 2.77 -13.08
CA LYS A 10 3.69 2.52 -14.52
C LYS A 10 3.70 1.02 -14.79
N TRP A 11 2.60 0.49 -15.33
CA TRP A 11 2.46 -0.92 -15.71
C TRP A 11 3.27 -1.26 -16.98
N LYS A 12 4.58 -1.00 -17.00
CA LYS A 12 5.49 -1.51 -18.04
C LYS A 12 6.87 -1.78 -17.44
N LEU A 13 7.20 -3.06 -17.32
CA LEU A 13 8.54 -3.56 -17.04
C LEU A 13 9.48 -3.16 -18.18
N VAL A 14 10.50 -2.37 -17.87
CA VAL A 14 11.65 -2.16 -18.76
C VAL A 14 12.87 -2.82 -18.12
N PRO A 15 13.48 -3.83 -18.75
CA PRO A 15 14.72 -4.41 -18.27
C PRO A 15 15.82 -3.35 -18.27
N VAL A 16 16.50 -3.20 -17.13
CA VAL A 16 17.65 -2.30 -16.97
C VAL A 16 18.89 -2.88 -17.66
N GLU A 17 18.92 -4.21 -17.81
CA GLU A 17 19.90 -4.93 -18.62
C GLU A 17 19.16 -5.94 -19.52
N PRO A 18 19.07 -5.68 -20.84
CA PRO A 18 18.41 -6.60 -21.75
C PRO A 18 19.24 -7.87 -21.90
N THR A 19 18.61 -9.03 -21.74
CA THR A 19 19.28 -10.31 -22.01
C THR A 19 19.58 -10.43 -23.50
N PRO A 20 20.60 -11.22 -23.91
CA PRO A 20 20.92 -11.45 -25.31
C PRO A 20 19.71 -11.89 -26.15
N GLU A 21 18.82 -12.70 -25.57
CA GLU A 21 17.59 -13.19 -26.20
C GLU A 21 16.58 -12.06 -26.46
N MET A 22 16.46 -11.10 -25.53
CA MET A 22 15.57 -9.95 -25.67
C MET A 22 16.06 -8.97 -26.75
N ILE A 23 17.38 -8.85 -26.89
CA ILE A 23 18.02 -8.06 -27.96
C ILE A 23 17.65 -8.67 -29.33
N VAL A 24 17.74 -10.00 -29.47
CA VAL A 24 17.41 -10.72 -30.71
C VAL A 24 15.93 -10.60 -31.08
N ILE A 25 15.02 -10.65 -30.11
CA ILE A 25 13.57 -10.50 -30.36
C ILE A 25 13.25 -9.06 -30.82
N ALA A 26 13.84 -8.04 -30.17
CA ALA A 26 13.63 -6.64 -30.52
C ALA A 26 14.15 -6.29 -31.93
N ASP A 27 15.33 -6.79 -32.30
CA ASP A 27 15.94 -6.61 -33.63
C ASP A 27 15.09 -7.19 -34.77
N ARG A 28 14.29 -8.24 -34.49
CA ARG A 28 13.38 -8.83 -35.50
C ARG A 28 12.11 -8.01 -35.71
N THR A 29 11.63 -7.30 -34.68
CA THR A 29 10.35 -6.58 -34.74
C THR A 29 10.45 -5.14 -35.24
N PHE A 30 11.63 -4.50 -35.17
CA PHE A 30 11.82 -3.10 -35.54
C PHE A 30 13.05 -2.91 -36.44
N ALA A 31 13.04 -3.56 -37.60
CA ALA A 31 14.06 -3.38 -38.62
C ALA A 31 13.89 -2.00 -39.31
N THR A 32 14.44 -0.94 -38.72
CA THR A 32 14.81 0.27 -39.46
C THR A 32 16.32 0.21 -39.73
N PRO A 33 16.79 0.23 -40.99
CA PRO A 33 18.21 0.17 -41.29
C PRO A 33 18.95 1.36 -40.67
N GLY A 34 20.00 1.09 -39.88
CA GLY A 34 21.02 2.09 -39.50
C GLY A 34 21.03 2.61 -38.06
N SER A 35 20.08 2.25 -37.18
CA SER A 35 20.15 2.61 -35.75
C SER A 35 20.30 1.36 -34.89
N SER A 36 21.49 1.13 -34.31
CA SER A 36 21.63 0.03 -33.35
C SER A 36 20.71 0.30 -32.15
N THR A 37 19.95 -0.72 -31.75
CA THR A 37 19.01 -0.70 -30.61
C THR A 37 19.66 -0.15 -29.34
N ARG A 38 20.97 -0.39 -29.17
CA ARG A 38 21.81 0.15 -28.09
C ARG A 38 21.88 1.68 -28.08
N ALA A 39 21.97 2.33 -29.24
CA ALA A 39 22.03 3.79 -29.34
C ALA A 39 20.70 4.45 -28.94
N ARG A 40 19.56 3.86 -29.36
CA ARG A 40 18.23 4.37 -29.00
C ARG A 40 17.91 4.15 -27.53
N TYR A 41 18.28 3.00 -26.98
CA TYR A 41 18.16 2.71 -25.55
C TYR A 41 19.04 3.63 -24.70
N GLY A 42 20.29 3.86 -25.12
CA GLY A 42 21.19 4.82 -24.48
C GLY A 42 20.64 6.25 -24.50
N ALA A 43 20.07 6.69 -25.62
CA ALA A 43 19.40 7.98 -25.71
C ALA A 43 18.20 8.07 -24.76
N MET A 44 17.35 7.02 -24.70
CA MET A 44 16.17 7.00 -23.82
C MET A 44 16.55 7.06 -22.33
N LEU A 45 17.64 6.40 -21.92
CA LEU A 45 18.17 6.50 -20.56
C LEU A 45 18.77 7.88 -20.26
N ALA A 46 19.43 8.51 -21.23
CA ALA A 46 20.04 9.84 -21.05
C ALA A 46 19.00 10.97 -20.87
N VAL A 47 17.77 10.79 -21.37
CA VAL A 47 16.66 11.74 -21.16
C VAL A 47 15.69 11.31 -20.07
N ALA A 48 15.93 10.19 -19.40
CA ALA A 48 15.09 9.74 -18.30
C ALA A 48 15.23 10.73 -17.13
N PRO A 49 14.12 11.26 -16.58
CA PRO A 49 14.21 12.10 -15.40
C PRO A 49 14.83 11.29 -14.26
N GLU A 50 15.72 11.92 -13.50
CA GLU A 50 16.33 11.31 -12.34
C GLU A 50 15.21 10.85 -11.39
N ALA A 51 15.25 9.58 -11.01
CA ALA A 51 14.22 9.02 -10.13
C ALA A 51 14.24 9.81 -8.82
N PRO A 52 13.10 10.30 -8.31
CA PRO A 52 13.09 11.01 -7.06
C PRO A 52 13.69 10.08 -6.00
N GLU A 53 14.68 10.59 -5.24
CA GLU A 53 15.29 9.83 -4.16
C GLU A 53 14.18 9.23 -3.29
N ARG A 54 14.23 7.91 -3.10
CA ARG A 54 13.34 7.22 -2.18
C ARG A 54 13.72 7.68 -0.77
N GLN A 55 13.01 8.68 -0.27
CA GLN A 55 13.13 9.13 1.12
C GLN A 55 12.58 8.01 2.01
N GLU A 56 13.46 7.16 2.53
CA GLU A 56 13.12 6.36 3.70
C GLU A 56 12.97 7.33 4.89
N PRO A 57 11.87 7.29 5.66
CA PRO A 57 11.72 8.17 6.81
C PRO A 57 12.89 7.93 7.77
N ALA A 58 13.65 9.00 8.07
CA ALA A 58 15.00 8.95 8.61
C ALA A 58 15.04 8.64 10.12
N SER A 59 13.89 8.58 10.80
CA SER A 59 13.83 8.23 12.23
C SER A 59 12.52 7.53 12.63
N PRO A 60 12.53 6.78 13.76
CA PRO A 60 11.30 6.27 14.38
C PRO A 60 10.26 7.37 14.65
N ASP A 61 10.69 8.56 15.03
CA ASP A 61 9.80 9.69 15.29
C ASP A 61 9.18 10.24 14.00
N GLU A 62 9.92 10.28 12.90
CA GLU A 62 9.37 10.64 11.58
C GLU A 62 8.40 9.58 11.05
N ARG A 63 8.66 8.30 11.35
CA ARG A 63 7.71 7.20 11.05
C ARG A 63 6.43 7.38 11.85
N ILE A 64 6.54 7.74 13.14
CA ILE A 64 5.40 8.02 14.02
C ILE A 64 4.65 9.28 13.53
N GLN A 65 5.35 10.36 13.19
CA GLN A 65 4.75 11.57 12.62
C GLN A 65 4.07 11.30 11.27
N ALA A 66 4.63 10.42 10.42
CA ALA A 66 3.99 10.00 9.18
C ALA A 66 2.69 9.21 9.41
N LEU A 67 2.60 8.44 10.52
CA LEU A 67 1.33 7.84 10.94
C LEU A 67 0.30 8.91 11.30
N PHE A 68 0.71 10.01 11.94
CA PHE A 68 -0.16 11.14 12.28
C PHE A 68 -0.46 12.09 11.11
N ARG A 69 0.34 12.10 10.04
CA ARG A 69 -0.02 12.74 8.75
C ARG A 69 -1.00 11.90 7.91
N SER A 70 -1.22 10.64 8.28
CA SER A 70 -2.09 9.76 7.52
C SER A 70 -3.55 10.17 7.65
N ARG A 71 -4.32 10.01 6.57
CA ARG A 71 -5.78 10.25 6.52
C ARG A 71 -6.60 9.22 7.34
N LEU A 72 -5.99 8.58 8.33
CA LEU A 72 -6.67 7.59 9.14
C LEU A 72 -7.59 8.29 10.14
N THR A 73 -8.82 7.83 10.21
CA THR A 73 -9.75 8.25 11.28
C THR A 73 -9.27 7.69 12.62
N PRO A 74 -9.73 8.23 13.77
CA PRO A 74 -9.48 7.65 15.09
C PRO A 74 -9.82 6.16 15.14
N TYR A 75 -10.92 5.76 14.51
CA TYR A 75 -11.30 4.36 14.36
C TYR A 75 -10.28 3.59 13.53
N GLY A 76 -9.91 4.11 12.35
CA GLY A 76 -8.93 3.50 11.46
C GLY A 76 -7.55 3.31 12.09
N MET A 77 -7.11 4.31 12.86
CA MET A 77 -5.85 4.28 13.60
C MET A 77 -5.87 3.18 14.66
N LEU A 78 -6.94 3.10 15.46
CA LEU A 78 -7.08 2.10 16.51
C LEU A 78 -7.08 0.67 15.94
N ILE A 79 -7.90 0.40 14.92
CA ILE A 79 -7.97 -0.97 14.36
C ILE A 79 -6.66 -1.38 13.67
N ARG A 80 -5.94 -0.43 13.07
CA ARG A 80 -4.63 -0.70 12.48
C ARG A 80 -3.59 -1.01 13.54
N ALA A 81 -3.57 -0.26 14.64
CA ALA A 81 -2.69 -0.55 15.78
C ALA A 81 -2.97 -1.93 16.37
N LEU A 82 -4.26 -2.25 16.61
CA LEU A 82 -4.67 -3.55 17.13
C LEU A 82 -4.30 -4.70 16.18
N ARG A 83 -4.42 -4.52 14.86
CA ARG A 83 -3.97 -5.52 13.89
C ARG A 83 -2.47 -5.78 13.92
N ILE A 84 -1.65 -4.72 14.06
CA ILE A 84 -0.19 -4.87 14.17
C ILE A 84 0.16 -5.68 15.42
N VAL A 85 -0.46 -5.37 16.57
CA VAL A 85 -0.26 -6.11 17.81
C VAL A 85 -0.75 -7.56 17.68
N ALA A 86 -1.88 -7.78 17.01
CA ALA A 86 -2.43 -9.11 16.78
C ALA A 86 -1.72 -9.91 15.65
N GLY A 87 -0.67 -9.35 15.02
CA GLY A 87 0.02 -9.99 13.91
C GLY A 87 -0.89 -10.31 12.71
N SER A 88 -1.94 -9.51 12.49
CA SER A 88 -2.99 -9.78 11.51
C SER A 88 -2.97 -8.81 10.35
N SER A 89 -3.24 -9.32 9.15
CA SER A 89 -3.39 -8.52 7.95
C SER A 89 -4.77 -7.86 7.86
N LEU A 90 -4.88 -6.79 7.05
CA LEU A 90 -6.15 -6.17 6.72
C LEU A 90 -7.09 -7.15 5.98
N TYR A 91 -6.52 -8.04 5.15
CA TYR A 91 -7.27 -9.05 4.41
C TYR A 91 -7.96 -10.05 5.33
N GLU A 92 -7.24 -10.63 6.29
CA GLU A 92 -7.81 -11.60 7.25
C GLU A 92 -8.94 -10.99 8.07
N MET A 93 -8.75 -9.76 8.55
CA MET A 93 -9.78 -9.04 9.29
C MET A 93 -11.01 -8.79 8.41
N ALA A 94 -10.82 -8.32 7.17
CA ALA A 94 -11.93 -8.08 6.25
C ALA A 94 -12.73 -9.36 5.97
N VAL A 95 -12.06 -10.49 5.70
CA VAL A 95 -12.71 -11.79 5.49
C VAL A 95 -13.50 -12.23 6.71
N SER A 96 -12.94 -12.08 7.91
CA SER A 96 -13.63 -12.48 9.16
C SER A 96 -14.92 -11.69 9.45
N MET A 97 -15.06 -10.52 8.85
CA MET A 97 -16.19 -9.60 9.03
C MET A 97 -17.12 -9.56 7.82
N ASP A 98 -16.95 -10.49 6.86
CA ASP A 98 -17.68 -10.53 5.59
C ASP A 98 -17.57 -9.20 4.80
N LYS A 99 -16.34 -8.68 4.70
CA LYS A 99 -16.03 -7.45 3.96
C LYS A 99 -14.92 -7.65 2.95
N SER A 100 -14.93 -6.80 1.93
CA SER A 100 -13.78 -6.68 1.05
C SER A 100 -12.65 -5.88 1.73
N PRO A 101 -11.37 -6.18 1.44
CA PRO A 101 -10.24 -5.37 1.89
C PRO A 101 -10.36 -3.89 1.48
N ALA A 102 -10.92 -3.62 0.29
CA ALA A 102 -11.15 -2.27 -0.21
C ALA A 102 -12.17 -1.51 0.64
N GLU A 103 -13.23 -2.19 1.09
CA GLU A 103 -14.24 -1.60 1.96
C GLU A 103 -13.68 -1.29 3.34
N LEU A 104 -12.97 -2.24 3.97
CA LEU A 104 -12.36 -2.01 5.29
C LEU A 104 -11.32 -0.89 5.24
N SER A 105 -10.52 -0.82 4.16
CA SER A 105 -9.59 0.30 3.93
C SER A 105 -10.29 1.64 3.71
N ALA A 106 -11.45 1.66 3.04
CA ALA A 106 -12.24 2.87 2.87
C ALA A 106 -12.75 3.39 4.22
N ILE A 107 -13.12 2.48 5.13
CA ILE A 107 -13.56 2.83 6.49
C ILE A 107 -12.39 3.39 7.32
N GLU A 108 -11.23 2.73 7.28
CA GLU A 108 -10.03 3.20 7.99
C GLU A 108 -9.61 4.62 7.59
N MET A 109 -9.75 4.93 6.30
CA MET A 109 -9.37 6.22 5.71
C MET A 109 -10.50 7.27 5.74
N GLY A 110 -11.63 6.98 6.40
CA GLY A 110 -12.76 7.91 6.50
C GLY A 110 -13.55 8.13 5.21
N ARG A 111 -13.27 7.37 4.15
CA ARG A 111 -14.02 7.41 2.88
C ARG A 111 -15.40 6.72 3.00
N LYS A 112 -15.55 5.84 3.99
CA LYS A 112 -16.83 5.26 4.42
C LYS A 112 -16.96 5.41 5.94
N PRO A 113 -18.18 5.63 6.46
CA PRO A 113 -18.37 5.76 7.91
C PRO A 113 -18.16 4.41 8.60
N ALA A 114 -17.52 4.44 9.77
CA ALA A 114 -17.53 3.31 10.70
C ALA A 114 -18.87 3.28 11.46
N THR A 115 -19.38 2.09 11.78
CA THR A 115 -20.65 1.92 12.50
C THR A 115 -20.46 1.19 13.83
N PRO A 116 -21.38 1.35 14.80
CA PRO A 116 -21.35 0.60 16.05
C PRO A 116 -21.36 -0.93 15.87
N GLU A 117 -22.07 -1.43 14.87
CA GLU A 117 -22.11 -2.86 14.53
C GLU A 117 -20.73 -3.33 14.07
N LEU A 118 -20.05 -2.51 13.26
CA LEU A 118 -18.69 -2.78 12.82
C LEU A 118 -17.71 -2.82 14.00
N ALA A 119 -17.83 -1.89 14.95
CA ALA A 119 -17.03 -1.89 16.16
C ALA A 119 -17.23 -3.18 16.98
N SER A 120 -18.46 -3.68 17.05
CA SER A 120 -18.78 -4.94 17.74
C SER A 120 -18.14 -6.16 17.05
N LEU A 121 -18.24 -6.24 15.72
CA LEU A 121 -17.58 -7.29 14.92
C LEU A 121 -16.05 -7.23 15.06
N THR A 122 -15.50 -6.01 15.08
CA THR A 122 -14.06 -5.77 15.25
C THR A 122 -13.58 -6.20 16.63
N ALA A 123 -14.35 -5.89 17.68
CA ALA A 123 -14.03 -6.31 19.03
C ALA A 123 -14.00 -7.84 19.15
N LYS A 124 -14.95 -8.53 18.52
CA LYS A 124 -14.98 -9.99 18.44
C LYS A 124 -13.75 -10.54 17.73
N PHE A 125 -13.39 -10.01 16.57
CA PHE A 125 -12.20 -10.43 15.82
C PHE A 125 -10.92 -10.34 16.69
N PHE A 126 -10.75 -9.27 17.45
CA PHE A 126 -9.59 -9.11 18.33
C PHE A 126 -9.66 -10.00 19.58
N ALA A 127 -10.85 -10.23 20.13
CA ALA A 127 -11.04 -11.18 21.22
C ALA A 127 -10.64 -12.61 20.80
N ASP A 128 -10.97 -13.02 19.58
CA ASP A 128 -10.57 -14.33 19.01
C ASP A 128 -9.04 -14.44 18.83
N LYS A 129 -8.31 -13.32 18.89
CA LYS A 129 -6.85 -13.24 18.86
C LYS A 129 -6.21 -12.93 20.21
N GLY A 130 -6.98 -13.01 21.30
CA GLY A 130 -6.50 -12.81 22.67
C GLY A 130 -6.43 -11.35 23.13
N ILE A 131 -6.94 -10.40 22.34
CA ILE A 131 -7.01 -8.98 22.71
C ILE A 131 -8.45 -8.65 23.11
N HIS A 132 -8.74 -8.76 24.41
CA HIS A 132 -10.07 -8.57 24.98
C HIS A 132 -10.33 -7.11 25.38
N GLY A 133 -11.59 -6.79 25.69
CA GLY A 133 -11.98 -5.48 26.24
C GLY A 133 -11.91 -4.29 25.28
N THR A 134 -11.74 -4.52 23.98
CA THR A 134 -11.54 -3.46 22.97
C THR A 134 -12.82 -2.74 22.57
N GLN A 135 -14.00 -3.30 22.85
CA GLN A 135 -15.29 -2.78 22.37
C GLN A 135 -15.56 -1.34 22.81
N ALA A 136 -15.33 -1.00 24.08
CA ALA A 136 -15.57 0.35 24.58
C ALA A 136 -14.69 1.39 23.85
N ALA A 137 -13.40 1.10 23.69
CA ALA A 137 -12.47 1.97 22.97
C ALA A 137 -12.85 2.11 21.48
N LEU A 138 -13.28 1.02 20.84
CA LEU A 138 -13.73 1.04 19.45
C LEU A 138 -15.00 1.88 19.27
N MET A 139 -15.95 1.81 20.19
CA MET A 139 -17.17 2.64 20.17
C MET A 139 -16.83 4.13 20.33
N VAL A 140 -15.95 4.48 21.26
CA VAL A 140 -15.46 5.87 21.42
C VAL A 140 -14.77 6.35 20.13
N ALA A 141 -13.94 5.49 19.51
CA ALA A 141 -13.24 5.83 18.28
C ALA A 141 -14.20 6.00 17.08
N VAL A 142 -15.29 5.21 17.01
CA VAL A 142 -16.37 5.42 16.02
C VAL A 142 -16.97 6.81 16.17
N GLU A 143 -17.31 7.24 17.40
CA GLU A 143 -17.89 8.57 17.62
C GLU A 143 -16.92 9.70 17.31
N ALA A 144 -15.66 9.57 17.72
CA ALA A 144 -14.62 10.54 17.38
C ALA A 144 -14.45 10.70 15.85
N SER A 145 -14.58 9.59 15.11
CA SER A 145 -14.46 9.59 13.65
C SER A 145 -15.63 10.26 12.92
N LYS A 146 -16.77 10.51 13.58
CA LYS A 146 -17.89 11.25 12.99
C LYS A 146 -17.64 12.76 12.95
N GLY A 147 -16.85 13.27 13.90
CA GLY A 147 -16.53 14.70 14.03
C GLY A 147 -15.45 15.20 13.05
N GLU A 148 -14.68 14.29 12.45
CA GLU A 148 -13.56 14.61 11.55
C GLU A 148 -13.94 14.64 10.06
N LYS A 149 -15.23 14.83 9.73
CA LYS A 149 -15.64 15.10 8.35
C LYS A 149 -15.10 16.48 7.92
N GLY A 150 -13.87 16.51 7.41
CA GLY A 150 -13.30 17.61 6.65
C GLY A 150 -13.96 17.76 5.28
#